data_AF-A0A1C4JA09-F1
#
_entry.id   AF-A0A1C4JA09-F1
#
_cell.length_a   1.000
_cell.length_b   1.000
_cell.length_c   1.000
_cell.angle_alpha   90.00
_cell.angle_beta   90.00
_cell.angle_gamma   90.00
#
_symmetry.space_group_name_H-M   'P 1'
#
loop_
_entity.id
_entity.type
_entity.pdbx_description
1 polymer ?
#
loop_
_entity_poly.entity_id
_entity_poly.type
_entity_poly.pdbx_seq_one_letter_code
_entity_poly.pdbx_strand_id
1 'polypeptide(L)'
;MSVILGIAGLLLTAAAAYVVFVRPSKNAYAAIAVASALLTIWRIAADQEPSTTIIQAVGTAIYAYLWWHNGGGNDTRRRLREAARPFKAVRRTAPVTT
;
A
#
# COMPACT_ATOMS: atom_id res chain seq x y z
N MET A 1 8.84 -25.41 6.57
CA MET A 1 8.46 -24.48 5.49
C MET A 1 7.95 -23.13 6.00
N SER A 2 7.30 -23.09 7.17
CA SER A 2 6.73 -21.90 7.82
C SER A 2 7.75 -20.88 8.35
N VAL A 3 8.91 -21.33 8.84
CA VAL A 3 9.95 -20.45 9.42
C VAL A 3 10.63 -19.56 8.37
N ILE A 4 10.89 -20.10 7.17
CA ILE A 4 11.58 -19.36 6.09
C ILE A 4 10.69 -18.23 5.55
N LEU A 5 9.37 -18.47 5.45
CA LEU A 5 8.40 -17.44 5.07
C LEU A 5 8.27 -16.34 6.14
N GLY A 6 8.32 -16.72 7.42
CA GLY A 6 8.31 -15.76 8.54
C GLY A 6 9.53 -14.84 8.54
N ILE A 7 10.73 -15.39 8.36
CA ILE A 7 11.98 -14.62 8.31
C ILE A 7 11.99 -13.71 7.07
N ALA A 8 11.58 -14.22 5.91
CA ALA A 8 11.51 -13.43 4.67
C ALA A 8 10.54 -12.23 4.82
N GLY A 9 9.38 -12.44 5.44
CA GLY A 9 8.41 -11.38 5.70
C GLY A 9 8.92 -10.31 6.68
N LEU A 10 9.64 -10.73 7.72
CA LEU A 10 10.23 -9.85 8.72
C LEU A 10 11.39 -9.02 8.13
N LEU A 11 12.24 -9.63 7.29
CA LEU A 11 13.28 -8.93 6.55
C LEU A 11 12.69 -7.94 5.53
N LEU A 12 11.60 -8.30 4.85
CA LEU A 12 10.93 -7.41 3.90
C LEU A 12 10.35 -6.18 4.60
N THR A 13 9.74 -6.36 5.76
CA THR A 13 9.19 -5.25 6.56
C THR A 13 10.29 -4.38 7.18
N ALA A 14 11.40 -4.97 7.66
CA ALA A 14 12.55 -4.22 8.16
C ALA A 14 13.25 -3.41 7.05
N ALA A 15 13.46 -4.01 5.86
CA ALA A 15 14.04 -3.32 4.71
C ALA A 15 13.14 -2.18 4.22
N ALA A 16 11.82 -2.40 4.19
CA ALA A 16 10.89 -1.37 3.79
C ALA A 16 10.83 -0.23 4.84
N ALA A 17 10.85 -0.54 6.14
CA ALA A 17 10.97 0.44 7.22
C ALA A 17 12.25 1.28 7.11
N TYR A 18 13.37 0.66 6.77
CA TYR A 18 14.63 1.37 6.50
C TYR A 18 14.51 2.34 5.32
N VAL A 19 13.87 1.92 4.22
CA VAL A 19 13.64 2.79 3.05
C VAL A 19 12.78 4.01 3.42
N VAL A 20 11.76 3.85 4.26
CA VAL A 20 10.96 4.99 4.76
C VAL A 20 11.78 5.92 5.65
N PHE A 21 12.68 5.38 6.45
CA PHE A 21 13.55 6.19 7.31
C PHE A 21 14.54 7.04 6.48
N VAL A 22 15.08 6.47 5.40
CA VAL A 22 16.09 7.14 4.56
C VAL A 22 15.46 8.08 3.52
N ARG A 23 14.29 7.75 2.97
CA ARG A 23 13.56 8.58 1.99
C ARG A 23 12.07 8.52 2.24
N PRO A 24 11.55 9.31 3.21
CA PRO A 24 10.13 9.35 3.47
C PRO A 24 9.39 9.87 2.24
N SER A 25 8.69 8.97 1.56
CA SER A 25 7.82 9.30 0.44
C SER A 25 6.46 8.66 0.69
N LYS A 26 5.40 9.32 0.20
CA LYS A 26 4.03 8.77 0.29
C LYS A 26 3.96 7.34 -0.25
N ASN A 27 4.65 7.05 -1.36
CA ASN A 27 4.65 5.72 -1.95
C ASN A 27 5.32 4.67 -1.04
N ALA A 28 6.35 5.05 -0.29
CA ALA A 28 7.04 4.15 0.63
C ALA A 28 6.15 3.78 1.83
N TYR A 29 5.41 4.73 2.40
CA TYR A 29 4.41 4.43 3.44
C TYR A 29 3.32 3.48 2.95
N ALA A 30 2.85 3.67 1.70
CA ALA A 30 1.86 2.78 1.09
C ALA A 30 2.38 1.35 0.93
N ALA A 31 3.61 1.21 0.41
CA ALA A 31 4.24 -0.08 0.19
C ALA A 31 4.45 -0.85 1.50
N ILE A 32 4.92 -0.17 2.56
CA ILE A 32 5.06 -0.80 3.88
C ILE A 32 3.71 -1.20 4.46
N ALA A 33 2.70 -0.33 4.37
CA ALA A 33 1.38 -0.62 4.90
C ALA A 33 0.81 -1.90 4.25
N VAL A 34 0.92 -2.04 2.92
CA VAL A 34 0.49 -3.24 2.19
C VAL A 34 1.32 -4.47 2.59
N ALA A 35 2.65 -4.34 2.62
CA ALA A 35 3.52 -5.46 2.99
C ALA A 35 3.26 -5.96 4.42
N SER A 36 3.08 -5.02 5.36
CA SER A 36 2.78 -5.31 6.76
C SER A 36 1.39 -5.95 6.91
N ALA A 37 0.39 -5.46 6.17
CA ALA A 37 -0.95 -6.04 6.17
C ALA A 37 -0.94 -7.48 5.67
N LEU A 38 -0.26 -7.76 4.56
CA LEU A 38 -0.12 -9.11 4.02
C LEU A 38 0.58 -10.04 5.01
N LEU A 39 1.63 -9.55 5.67
CA LEU A 39 2.33 -10.31 6.70
C LEU A 39 1.42 -10.59 7.90
N THR A 40 0.65 -9.61 8.37
CA THR A 40 -0.32 -9.81 9.45
C THR A 40 -1.36 -10.87 9.08
N ILE A 41 -1.93 -10.82 7.87
CA ILE A 41 -2.90 -11.82 7.39
C ILE A 41 -2.27 -13.21 7.37
N TRP A 42 -1.04 -13.34 6.85
CA TRP A 42 -0.33 -14.61 6.85
C TRP A 42 -0.07 -15.14 8.26
N ARG A 43 0.30 -14.28 9.22
CA ARG A 43 0.53 -14.68 10.62
C ARG A 43 -0.74 -15.18 11.28
N ILE A 44 -1.89 -14.55 11.01
CA ILE A 44 -3.20 -15.01 11.48
C ILE A 44 -3.52 -16.39 10.85
N ALA A 45 -3.31 -16.54 9.54
CA ALA A 45 -3.58 -17.79 8.84
C ALA A 45 -2.65 -18.95 9.27
N ALA A 46 -1.44 -18.63 9.72
CA ALA A 46 -0.44 -19.59 10.20
C ALA A 46 -0.47 -19.79 11.73
N ASP A 47 -1.54 -19.31 12.40
CA ASP A 47 -1.78 -19.41 13.85
C ASP A 47 -0.54 -19.03 14.69
N GLN A 48 0.12 -17.95 14.27
CA GLN A 48 1.34 -17.45 14.92
C GLN A 48 1.01 -16.70 16.21
N GLU A 49 2.03 -16.56 17.07
CA GLU A 49 1.90 -15.94 18.39
C GLU A 49 1.14 -14.60 18.34
N PRO A 50 0.05 -14.45 19.11
CA PRO A 50 -0.83 -13.27 19.06
C PRO A 50 -0.11 -11.94 19.32
N SER A 51 0.86 -11.95 20.24
CA SER A 51 1.64 -10.77 20.64
C SER A 51 2.32 -10.11 19.43
N THR A 52 3.00 -10.92 18.62
CA THR A 52 3.75 -10.47 17.45
C THR A 52 2.82 -10.05 16.29
N THR A 53 1.66 -10.69 16.17
CA THR A 53 0.64 -10.34 15.19
C THR A 53 0.01 -8.99 15.50
N ILE A 54 -0.25 -8.70 16.77
CA ILE A 54 -0.80 -7.41 17.23
C ILE A 54 0.18 -6.27 16.93
N ILE A 55 1.47 -6.43 17.25
CA ILE A 55 2.50 -5.42 16.96
C ILE A 55 2.54 -5.11 15.45
N GLN A 56 2.48 -6.14 14.62
CA GLN A 56 2.47 -5.97 13.15
C GLN A 56 1.19 -5.27 12.66
N ALA A 57 0.04 -5.59 13.25
CA ALA A 57 -1.23 -4.96 12.92
C ALA A 57 -1.23 -3.47 13.27
N VAL A 58 -0.67 -3.10 14.44
CA VAL A 58 -0.50 -1.71 14.84
C VAL A 58 0.44 -0.97 13.87
N GLY A 59 1.58 -1.57 13.51
CA GLY A 59 2.49 -1.01 12.52
C GLY A 59 1.79 -0.74 11.18
N THR A 60 1.02 -1.71 10.69
CA THR A 60 0.19 -1.57 9.48
C THR A 60 -0.74 -0.36 9.56
N ALA A 61 -1.44 -0.20 10.68
CA ALA A 61 -2.36 0.92 10.89
C ALA A 61 -1.64 2.28 10.89
N ILE A 62 -0.47 2.37 11.54
CA ILE A 62 0.35 3.59 11.57
C ILE A 62 0.82 3.96 10.15
N TYR A 63 1.36 3.01 9.40
CA TYR A 63 1.84 3.29 8.04
C TYR A 63 0.70 3.63 7.09
N ALA A 64 -0.45 2.98 7.22
CA ALA A 64 -1.65 3.32 6.46
C ALA A 64 -2.14 4.74 6.80
N TYR A 65 -2.12 5.12 8.07
CA TYR A 65 -2.46 6.47 8.52
C TYR A 65 -1.50 7.52 7.95
N LEU A 66 -0.19 7.28 8.03
CA LEU A 66 0.84 8.18 7.48
C LEU A 66 0.72 8.32 5.97
N TRP A 67 0.47 7.21 5.25
CA TRP A 67 0.21 7.26 3.81
C TRP A 67 -1.02 8.11 3.49
N TRP A 68 -2.11 7.91 4.24
CA TRP A 68 -3.37 8.61 4.02
C TRP A 68 -3.22 10.13 4.17
N HIS A 69 -2.51 10.57 5.21
CA HIS A 69 -2.34 11.99 5.55
C HIS A 69 -1.21 12.69 4.76
N ASN A 70 -0.18 11.96 4.32
CA ASN A 70 0.89 12.50 3.45
C ASN A 70 0.50 12.60 1.97
N GLY A 71 -0.78 12.86 1.69
CA GLY A 71 -1.30 13.11 0.33
C GLY A 71 -1.70 11.85 -0.46
N GLY A 72 -1.45 10.64 0.05
CA GLY A 72 -1.88 9.39 -0.60
C GLY A 72 -3.40 9.27 -0.70
N GLY A 73 -4.13 9.65 0.36
CA GLY A 73 -5.59 9.60 0.39
C GLY A 73 -6.25 10.55 -0.62
N ASN A 74 -5.77 11.79 -0.71
CA ASN A 74 -6.32 12.80 -1.62
C ASN A 74 -6.07 12.46 -3.09
N ASP A 75 -4.86 12.03 -3.44
CA ASP A 75 -4.54 11.58 -4.81
C ASP A 75 -5.38 10.35 -5.19
N THR A 76 -5.56 9.40 -4.26
CA THR A 76 -6.37 8.19 -4.50
C THR A 76 -7.84 8.55 -4.71
N ARG A 77 -8.41 9.43 -3.86
CA ARG A 77 -9.78 9.94 -4.04
C ARG A 77 -9.95 10.73 -5.34
N ARG A 78 -8.93 11.47 -5.80
CA ARG A 78 -8.97 12.17 -7.10
C ARG A 78 -9.01 11.17 -8.25
N ARG A 79 -8.11 10.18 -8.24
CA ARG A 79 -8.02 9.15 -9.28
C ARG A 79 -9.28 8.29 -9.35
N LEU A 80 -9.84 7.92 -8.20
CA LEU A 80 -11.11 7.19 -8.15
C LEU A 80 -12.26 8.03 -8.71
N ARG A 81 -12.30 9.34 -8.45
CA ARG A 81 -13.29 10.24 -9.06
C ARG A 81 -13.10 10.37 -10.56
N GLU A 82 -11.87 10.42 -11.06
CA GLU A 82 -11.58 10.44 -12.50
C GLU A 82 -11.99 9.12 -13.17
N ALA A 83 -11.69 7.98 -12.54
CA ALA A 83 -12.10 6.65 -13.03
C ALA A 83 -13.63 6.47 -13.00
N ALA A 84 -14.31 7.08 -12.03
CA ALA A 84 -15.77 7.06 -11.94
C ALA A 84 -16.46 8.04 -12.91
N ARG A 85 -15.71 8.88 -13.65
CA ARG A 85 -16.34 9.76 -14.65
C ARG A 85 -16.89 8.92 -15.80
N PRO A 86 -18.15 9.15 -16.22
CA PRO A 86 -18.71 8.47 -17.36
C PRO A 86 -17.87 8.76 -18.60
N PHE A 87 -17.64 7.72 -19.41
CA PHE A 87 -16.91 7.86 -20.66
C PHE A 87 -17.68 8.81 -21.58
N LYS A 88 -17.13 10.01 -21.79
CA LYS A 88 -17.69 10.97 -22.75
C LYS A 88 -17.03 10.71 -24.10
N ALA A 89 -17.75 10.06 -25.01
CA ALA A 89 -17.29 9.88 -26.38
C ALA A 89 -17.03 11.25 -27.02
N VAL A 90 -15.75 11.61 -27.17
CA VAL A 90 -15.37 12.83 -27.88
C VAL A 90 -15.43 12.52 -29.37
N ARG A 91 -16.42 13.08 -30.06
CA ARG A 91 -16.52 13.00 -31.51
C ARG A 91 -15.40 13.85 -32.10
N ARG A 92 -14.27 13.22 -32.46
CA ARG A 92 -13.25 13.88 -33.29
C ARG A 92 -13.80 13.92 -34.71
N THR A 93 -14.19 15.10 -35.19
CA THR A 93 -14.38 15.31 -36.63
C THR A 93 -13.02 15.14 -37.30
N ALA A 94 -12.93 14.22 -38.26
CA ALA A 94 -11.72 14.04 -39.03
C ALA A 94 -11.33 15.36 -39.70
N PRO A 95 -10.04 15.73 -39.72
CA PRO A 95 -9.59 16.92 -40.42
C PRO A 95 -9.94 16.79 -41.90
N VAL A 96 -10.65 17.78 -42.44
CA VAL A 96 -10.95 17.86 -43.86
C VAL A 96 -9.70 18.45 -44.53
N THR A 97 -8.94 17.62 -45.24
CA THR A 97 -7.88 18.09 -46.14
C THR A 97 -8.54 18.64 -47.40
N THR A 98 -8.55 19.96 -47.55
CA THR A 98 -8.74 20.66 -48.83
C THR A 98 -7.57 20.44 -49.77
#